data_AF-A0A7J8HCI9-F1
#
_entry.id   AF-A0A7J8HCI9-F1
#
_cell.length_a   1.000
_cell.length_b   1.000
_cell.length_c   1.000
_cell.angle_alpha   90.00
_cell.angle_beta   90.00
_cell.angle_gamma   90.00
#
_symmetry.space_group_name_H-M   'P 1'
#
loop_
_entity.id
_entity.type
_entity.pdbx_description
1 polymer ?
#
loop_
_entity_poly.entity_id
_entity_poly.type
_entity_poly.pdbx_seq_one_letter_code
_entity_poly.pdbx_strand_id
1 'polypeptide(L)'
;MAGKKREIQLQAVINNQSLWDEMLQNKGLTVIDVYQAWCGPCKAMQTLFRKLKTELNEDEILHFVVAEANSIATLQPFRDNCEPIFLFSVNGKIVTKIEGANAPLVNQKIINLINEERKIAAGEMVRPQYHEITFVDSDTEDAGEAFNENVDQLYSIAIIKPEAVITGKTIKIKEKPDFEDFVTLMTTGISYILVVSQDNKQEPPCEETVSNPENKEPKETSEDQHEMATPTVMRKKWDSLQEYLERQNISQFCDVEENTTNVNKFIDIFFPDFKSISKLEKTLALLRPDLFQEKKEDVFNIIQDEGFKILMQREIVLSEEEAKTLCKEYENEDYFGNLIENMTSGPSLALVLLRENGLQHWKELIGPSTVEEAKERLLESLCIQFATKSFPINQLYGSDSLEAAEMEIQYFFPPQNTLALIKPHATHEQREEIFSIIKEAGFDITQMKEILLTKEQADKIYFKITNKDFYKDVLEILSEGPSVVMILTKWNAVSEWRRLMGPTDPEEAKLLSPDSIRAKFGITVLKNCVHGSSNIQEAMETINRIFEEFVPENSEEH
;
A
#
# COMPACT_ATOMS: atom_id res chain seq x y z
N MET A 1 66.33 -4.19 17.14
CA MET A 1 65.28 -3.40 17.82
C MET A 1 64.46 -2.71 16.76
N ALA A 2 63.35 -3.33 16.34
CA ALA A 2 62.45 -2.74 15.34
C ALA A 2 61.61 -1.66 16.05
N GLY A 3 61.75 -0.42 15.60
CA GLY A 3 61.01 0.73 16.13
C GLY A 3 59.51 0.50 16.01
N LYS A 4 58.78 0.71 17.12
CA LYS A 4 57.32 0.82 17.14
C LYS A 4 56.92 1.87 16.10
N LYS A 5 56.31 1.43 14.99
CA LYS A 5 55.55 2.30 14.08
C LYS A 5 54.51 3.01 14.94
N ARG A 6 54.60 4.33 15.07
CA ARG A 6 53.50 5.15 15.60
C ARG A 6 52.33 5.00 14.63
N GLU A 7 51.23 4.39 15.08
CA GLU A 7 49.97 4.39 14.34
C GLU A 7 49.51 5.84 14.17
N ILE A 8 49.24 6.22 12.91
CA ILE A 8 48.64 7.51 12.59
C ILE A 8 47.20 7.45 13.11
N GLN A 9 46.88 8.29 14.08
CA GLN A 9 45.55 8.37 14.66
C GLN A 9 44.58 8.91 13.59
N LEU A 10 43.73 8.03 13.05
CA LEU A 10 42.86 8.31 11.90
C LEU A 10 41.68 9.23 12.25
N GLN A 11 41.24 9.22 13.52
CA GLN A 11 40.08 9.94 14.02
C GLN A 11 40.46 10.66 15.32
N ALA A 12 40.05 11.93 15.46
CA ALA A 12 40.17 12.65 16.72
C ALA A 12 39.15 12.11 17.74
N VAL A 13 39.53 11.99 19.01
CA VAL A 13 38.65 11.46 20.07
C VAL A 13 38.09 12.63 20.88
N ILE A 14 36.75 12.72 20.94
CA ILE A 14 36.01 13.74 21.68
C ILE A 14 35.34 13.08 22.87
N ASN A 15 35.77 13.45 24.07
CA ASN A 15 35.33 12.84 25.32
C ASN A 15 34.84 13.86 26.35
N ASN A 16 34.54 15.09 25.94
CA ASN A 16 33.95 16.12 26.78
C ASN A 16 33.27 17.20 25.92
N GLN A 17 32.37 17.98 26.54
CA GLN A 17 31.61 19.03 25.87
C GLN A 17 32.49 20.15 25.27
N SER A 18 33.59 20.52 25.92
CA SER A 18 34.47 21.58 25.41
C SER A 18 35.12 21.21 24.08
N LEU A 19 35.55 19.95 23.93
CA LEU A 19 36.10 19.42 22.69
C LEU A 19 35.02 19.24 21.61
N TRP A 20 33.77 18.98 22.02
CA TRP A 20 32.63 18.91 21.12
C TRP A 20 32.35 20.28 20.48
N ASP A 21 32.30 21.33 21.30
CA ASP A 21 32.04 22.69 20.83
C ASP A 21 33.20 23.22 19.96
N GLU A 22 34.45 22.87 20.28
CA GLU A 22 35.63 23.18 19.44
C GLU A 22 35.57 22.45 18.09
N MET A 23 35.19 21.18 18.07
CA MET A 23 35.06 20.38 16.86
C MET A 23 33.99 20.94 15.91
N LEU A 24 32.87 21.45 16.44
CA LEU A 24 31.83 22.08 15.62
C LEU A 24 32.34 23.37 14.94
N GLN A 25 33.44 23.97 15.38
CA GLN A 25 34.02 25.13 14.70
C GLN A 25 34.87 24.75 13.47
N ASN A 26 35.08 23.45 13.22
CA ASN A 26 35.79 22.98 12.04
C ASN A 26 35.07 23.38 10.75
N LYS A 27 35.85 23.88 9.78
CA LYS A 27 35.34 24.23 8.45
C LYS A 27 35.20 22.97 7.60
N GLY A 28 34.16 22.94 6.76
CA GLY A 28 33.87 21.79 5.90
C GLY A 28 33.02 20.72 6.58
N LEU A 29 33.17 19.47 6.14
CA LEU A 29 32.41 18.31 6.58
C LEU A 29 33.14 17.58 7.71
N THR A 30 32.47 17.41 8.84
CA THR A 30 32.92 16.56 9.93
C THR A 30 31.98 15.36 10.08
N VAL A 31 32.53 14.15 9.95
CA VAL A 31 31.84 12.88 10.16
C VAL A 31 32.18 12.39 11.56
N ILE A 32 31.15 12.22 12.39
CA ILE A 32 31.26 11.93 13.81
C ILE A 32 30.69 10.53 14.06
N ASP A 33 31.54 9.59 14.47
CA ASP A 33 31.15 8.27 14.95
C ASP A 33 30.86 8.35 16.46
N VAL A 34 29.59 8.30 16.82
CA VAL A 34 29.12 8.39 18.20
C VAL A 34 29.11 7.00 18.82
N TYR A 35 29.80 6.83 19.94
CA TYR A 35 29.94 5.55 20.62
C TYR A 35 29.70 5.64 22.13
N GLN A 36 29.36 4.50 22.73
CA GLN A 36 29.24 4.35 24.19
C GLN A 36 30.58 3.93 24.80
N ALA A 37 30.88 4.43 26.01
CA ALA A 37 32.13 4.13 26.71
C ALA A 37 32.41 2.61 26.84
N TRP A 38 31.37 1.78 26.90
CA TRP A 38 31.48 0.33 27.06
C TRP A 38 31.72 -0.43 25.74
N CYS A 39 31.33 0.12 24.57
CA CYS A 39 31.49 -0.54 23.27
C CYS A 39 32.67 -0.02 22.43
N GLY A 40 33.05 1.25 22.62
CA GLY A 40 34.09 1.91 21.83
C GLY A 40 33.64 2.22 20.38
N PRO A 41 34.46 2.94 19.59
CA PRO A 41 34.11 3.38 18.25
C PRO A 41 33.98 2.21 17.26
N CYS A 42 33.22 2.42 16.18
CA CYS A 42 32.89 1.38 15.22
C CYS A 42 34.10 0.93 14.39
N LYS A 43 34.68 -0.23 14.74
CA LYS A 43 35.85 -0.79 14.04
C LYS A 43 35.57 -1.19 12.58
N ALA A 44 34.33 -1.57 12.26
CA ALA A 44 33.94 -1.99 10.91
C ALA A 44 34.08 -0.85 9.88
N MET A 45 33.88 0.40 10.32
CA MET A 45 33.86 1.59 9.45
C MET A 45 35.23 2.25 9.27
N GLN A 46 36.23 1.87 10.08
CA GLN A 46 37.58 2.45 10.01
C GLN A 46 38.28 2.21 8.67
N THR A 47 38.03 1.06 8.03
CA THR A 47 38.60 0.75 6.71
C THR A 47 38.05 1.68 5.64
N LEU A 48 36.75 2.00 5.70
CA LEU A 48 36.10 2.94 4.79
C LEU A 48 36.65 4.35 4.97
N PHE A 49 36.71 4.85 6.20
CA PHE A 49 37.22 6.20 6.46
C PHE A 49 38.68 6.36 6.06
N ARG A 50 39.51 5.33 6.25
CA ARG A 50 40.90 5.32 5.75
C ARG A 50 40.96 5.39 4.22
N LYS A 51 40.11 4.63 3.54
CA LYS A 51 40.01 4.63 2.08
C LYS A 51 39.58 6.00 1.56
N LEU A 52 38.50 6.56 2.10
CA LEU A 52 37.97 7.88 1.75
C LEU A 52 38.97 9.00 1.99
N LYS A 53 39.68 8.97 3.13
CA LYS A 53 40.72 9.96 3.43
C LYS A 53 41.86 9.92 2.40
N THR A 54 42.23 8.72 1.94
CA THR A 54 43.29 8.55 0.93
C THR A 54 42.82 8.93 -0.47
N GLU A 55 41.59 8.59 -0.84
CA GLU A 55 41.03 8.83 -2.19
C GLU A 55 40.66 10.30 -2.42
N LEU A 56 40.12 10.98 -1.41
CA LEU A 56 39.69 12.36 -1.54
C LEU A 56 40.85 13.33 -1.29
N ASN A 57 41.78 13.00 -0.38
CA ASN A 57 42.96 13.81 -0.05
C ASN A 57 42.63 15.29 0.29
N GLU A 58 41.50 15.51 0.96
CA GLU A 58 40.97 16.81 1.37
C GLU A 58 41.08 16.99 2.90
N ASP A 59 42.30 16.97 3.45
CA ASP A 59 42.52 17.06 4.90
C ASP A 59 42.04 18.40 5.53
N GLU A 60 41.80 19.43 4.70
CA GLU A 60 41.27 20.73 5.15
C GLU A 60 39.73 20.81 5.15
N ILE A 61 39.04 19.89 4.46
CA ILE A 61 37.58 19.94 4.25
C ILE A 61 36.88 18.73 4.87
N LEU A 62 37.53 17.57 4.95
CA LEU A 62 36.94 16.33 5.48
C LEU A 62 37.62 15.91 6.79
N HIS A 63 36.85 15.94 7.87
CA HIS A 63 37.30 15.58 9.20
C HIS A 63 36.56 14.33 9.70
N PHE A 64 37.30 13.36 10.25
CA PHE A 64 36.72 12.18 10.89
C PHE A 64 36.98 12.22 12.39
N VAL A 65 35.93 12.04 13.18
CA VAL A 65 35.93 12.19 14.62
C VAL A 65 35.17 11.03 15.26
N VAL A 66 35.58 10.62 16.47
CA VAL A 66 34.82 9.70 17.32
C VAL A 66 34.40 10.45 18.59
N ALA A 67 33.13 10.33 18.99
CA ALA A 67 32.57 11.05 20.12
C ALA A 67 31.92 10.10 21.13
N GLU A 68 32.27 10.26 22.41
CA GLU A 68 31.70 9.44 23.48
C GLU A 68 30.41 10.06 24.03
N ALA A 69 29.26 9.42 23.77
CA ALA A 69 27.93 9.95 24.10
C ALA A 69 27.71 10.20 25.60
N ASN A 70 28.33 9.38 26.47
CA ASN A 70 28.18 9.51 27.92
C ASN A 70 28.78 10.81 28.48
N SER A 71 29.81 11.33 27.81
CA SER A 71 30.61 12.45 28.30
C SER A 71 30.22 13.79 27.67
N ILE A 72 29.22 13.81 26.76
CA ILE A 72 28.78 14.99 26.01
C ILE A 72 27.28 15.21 26.26
N ALA A 73 26.91 16.40 26.72
CA ALA A 73 25.52 16.70 27.09
C ALA A 73 24.60 16.74 25.86
N THR A 74 25.07 17.26 24.73
CA THR A 74 24.33 17.31 23.46
C THR A 74 23.99 15.93 22.89
N LEU A 75 24.70 14.88 23.32
CA LEU A 75 24.50 13.50 22.85
C LEU A 75 23.71 12.65 23.86
N GLN A 76 23.06 13.27 24.85
CA GLN A 76 22.21 12.57 25.81
C GLN A 76 21.16 11.64 25.18
N PRO A 77 20.47 12.03 24.09
CA PRO A 77 19.45 11.17 23.46
C PRO A 77 20.01 9.88 22.86
N PHE A 78 21.33 9.76 22.71
CA PHE A 78 21.98 8.58 22.14
C PHE A 78 22.55 7.63 23.20
N ARG A 79 22.38 7.93 24.49
CA ARG A 79 22.82 7.06 25.60
C ARG A 79 22.07 5.72 25.56
N ASP A 80 22.75 4.67 25.98
CA ASP A 80 22.22 3.29 26.08
C ASP A 80 21.73 2.63 24.78
N ASN A 81 21.94 3.28 23.62
CA ASN A 81 21.69 2.63 22.33
C ASN A 81 22.83 1.66 21.96
N CYS A 82 22.47 0.49 21.43
CA CYS A 82 23.41 -0.60 21.08
C CYS A 82 23.88 -0.54 19.61
N GLU A 83 23.39 0.42 18.81
CA GLU A 83 23.77 0.59 17.42
C GLU A 83 24.76 1.75 17.21
N PRO A 84 25.69 1.66 16.23
CA PRO A 84 26.61 2.74 15.91
C PRO A 84 25.89 3.88 15.19
N ILE A 85 26.18 5.13 15.55
CA ILE A 85 25.51 6.31 15.01
C ILE A 85 26.54 7.24 14.37
N PHE A 86 26.29 7.65 13.11
CA PHE A 86 27.12 8.58 12.37
C PHE A 86 26.41 9.91 12.18
N LEU A 87 26.97 10.98 12.75
CA LEU A 87 26.48 12.35 12.57
C LEU A 87 27.34 13.08 11.54
N PHE A 88 26.69 13.89 10.71
CA PHE A 88 27.33 14.71 9.69
C PHE A 88 27.15 16.17 10.06
N SER A 89 28.26 16.85 10.35
CA SER A 89 28.30 18.28 10.64
C SER A 89 28.93 19.04 9.49
N VAL A 90 28.25 20.08 9.00
CA VAL A 90 28.76 20.98 7.96
C VAL A 90 28.83 22.38 8.53
N ASN A 91 30.05 22.92 8.67
CA ASN A 91 30.32 24.25 9.23
C ASN A 91 29.63 24.52 10.58
N GLY A 92 29.66 23.51 11.46
CA GLY A 92 29.14 23.60 12.83
C GLY A 92 27.68 23.30 13.03
N LYS A 93 26.94 22.95 11.97
CA LYS A 93 25.56 22.47 12.07
C LYS A 93 25.47 21.00 11.74
N ILE A 94 24.77 20.23 12.57
CA ILE A 94 24.48 18.82 12.30
C ILE A 94 23.33 18.75 11.30
N VAL A 95 23.62 18.24 10.11
CA VAL A 95 22.70 18.25 8.96
C VAL A 95 22.05 16.90 8.70
N THR A 96 22.65 15.80 9.17
CA THR A 96 22.14 14.44 8.94
C THR A 96 22.65 13.48 10.01
N LYS A 97 21.85 12.46 10.32
CA LYS A 97 22.20 11.29 11.13
C LYS A 97 22.02 10.02 10.30
N ILE A 98 22.92 9.06 10.45
CA ILE A 98 22.76 7.69 9.94
C ILE A 98 22.91 6.74 11.13
N GLU A 99 21.94 5.84 11.29
CA GLU A 99 21.98 4.77 12.30
C GLU A 99 22.45 3.47 11.64
N GLY A 100 23.29 2.72 12.35
CA GLY A 100 23.86 1.46 11.87
C GLY A 100 25.12 1.60 11.03
N ALA A 101 25.88 0.51 10.93
CA ALA A 101 27.14 0.44 10.19
C ALA A 101 26.93 0.23 8.67
N ASN A 102 26.11 1.09 8.05
CA ASN A 102 25.82 1.03 6.62
C ASN A 102 26.92 1.73 5.80
N ALA A 103 27.98 0.98 5.47
CA ALA A 103 29.15 1.51 4.76
C ALA A 103 28.82 2.15 3.39
N PRO A 104 27.98 1.55 2.52
CA PRO A 104 27.57 2.17 1.26
C PRO A 104 26.86 3.51 1.44
N LEU A 105 25.88 3.58 2.36
CA LEU A 105 25.09 4.79 2.59
C LEU A 105 25.96 5.92 3.16
N VAL A 106 26.80 5.61 4.14
CA VAL A 106 27.78 6.56 4.70
C VAL A 106 28.73 7.05 3.62
N ASN A 107 29.25 6.16 2.77
CA ASN A 107 30.15 6.53 1.67
C ASN A 107 29.48 7.48 0.67
N GLN A 108 28.27 7.16 0.23
CA GLN A 108 27.50 7.97 -0.70
C GLN A 108 27.21 9.36 -0.12
N LYS A 109 26.82 9.43 1.16
CA LYS A 109 26.53 10.70 1.82
C LYS A 109 27.77 11.59 1.95
N ILE A 110 28.93 11.01 2.30
CA ILE A 110 30.20 11.75 2.38
C ILE A 110 30.57 12.32 1.00
N ILE A 111 30.51 11.50 -0.06
CA ILE A 111 30.85 11.94 -1.42
C ILE A 111 29.93 13.07 -1.87
N ASN A 112 28.62 12.96 -1.63
CA ASN A 112 27.66 13.97 -2.02
C ASN A 112 27.91 15.31 -1.30
N LEU A 113 28.06 15.30 0.02
CA LEU A 113 28.28 16.51 0.82
C LEU A 113 29.62 17.19 0.48
N ILE A 114 30.66 16.42 0.15
CA ILE A 114 31.95 16.99 -0.29
C ILE A 114 31.84 17.59 -1.69
N ASN A 115 31.12 16.94 -2.61
CA ASN A 115 30.92 17.48 -3.95
C ASN A 115 30.09 18.78 -3.91
N GLU A 116 29.11 18.88 -3.01
CA GLU A 116 28.39 20.13 -2.75
C GLU A 116 29.33 21.22 -2.23
N GLU A 117 30.14 20.96 -1.21
CA GLU A 117 31.09 21.94 -0.69
C GLU A 117 32.15 22.35 -1.74
N ARG A 118 32.57 21.44 -2.64
CA ARG A 118 33.43 21.78 -3.78
C ARG A 118 32.76 22.75 -4.76
N LYS A 119 31.50 22.51 -5.12
CA LYS A 119 30.74 23.39 -6.01
C LYS A 119 30.45 24.76 -5.38
N ILE A 120 30.23 24.80 -4.06
CA ILE A 120 30.09 26.04 -3.30
C ILE A 120 31.42 26.81 -3.28
N ALA A 121 32.54 26.14 -3.02
CA ALA A 121 33.87 26.75 -3.03
C ALA A 121 34.27 27.27 -4.43
N ALA A 122 33.82 26.59 -5.50
CA ALA A 122 34.01 27.02 -6.89
C ALA A 122 33.06 28.17 -7.31
N GLY A 123 32.09 28.55 -6.48
CA GLY A 123 31.10 29.59 -6.78
C GLY A 123 29.99 29.16 -7.74
N GLU A 124 29.88 27.87 -8.05
CA GLU A 124 28.88 27.29 -8.95
C GLU A 124 27.53 27.04 -8.28
N MET A 125 27.51 26.98 -6.94
CA MET A 125 26.31 26.73 -6.14
C MET A 125 26.21 27.71 -4.97
N VAL A 126 25.00 28.22 -4.73
CA VAL A 126 24.67 28.94 -3.50
C VAL A 126 24.44 27.91 -2.40
N ARG A 127 25.00 28.15 -1.21
CA ARG A 127 24.90 27.21 -0.08
C ARG A 127 23.44 26.95 0.30
N PRO A 128 22.98 25.69 0.37
CA PRO A 128 21.64 25.35 0.82
C PRO A 128 21.40 25.79 2.28
N GLN A 129 20.16 26.14 2.63
CA GLN A 129 19.78 26.28 4.03
C GLN A 129 19.65 24.88 4.65
N TYR A 130 20.68 24.46 5.38
CA TYR A 130 20.61 23.25 6.20
C TYR A 130 19.78 23.53 7.46
N HIS A 131 18.72 22.75 7.67
CA HIS A 131 17.98 22.71 8.93
C HIS A 131 18.84 21.96 9.95
N GLU A 132 19.13 22.62 11.07
CA GLU A 132 19.90 22.03 12.15
C GLU A 132 19.02 21.03 12.91
N ILE A 133 19.50 19.80 13.06
CA ILE A 133 18.82 18.79 13.87
C ILE A 133 19.11 19.10 15.34
N THR A 134 18.17 19.76 16.03
CA THR A 134 18.19 19.88 17.49
C THR A 134 17.64 18.61 18.12
N PHE A 135 18.43 17.98 18.98
CA PHE A 135 18.00 16.85 19.78
C PHE A 135 17.34 17.39 21.06
N VAL A 136 16.02 17.28 21.18
CA VAL A 136 15.24 17.78 22.34
C VAL A 136 15.06 16.64 23.34
N ASP A 137 15.17 16.95 24.63
CA ASP A 137 14.92 16.01 25.73
C ASP A 137 13.45 15.57 25.77
N SER A 138 13.20 14.29 26.04
CA SER A 138 11.87 13.67 26.04
C SER A 138 10.97 14.05 27.23
N ASP A 139 11.37 14.98 28.10
CA ASP A 139 10.78 15.11 29.44
C ASP A 139 10.10 16.46 29.72
N THR A 140 9.77 17.26 28.71
CA THR A 140 8.91 18.44 28.90
C THR A 140 7.80 18.52 27.84
N GLU A 141 6.64 17.93 28.17
CA GLU A 141 5.36 18.32 27.60
C GLU A 141 5.00 19.74 28.07
N ASP A 142 4.91 20.70 27.15
CA ASP A 142 3.83 21.70 27.20
C ASP A 142 3.52 22.27 25.81
N ALA A 143 2.25 22.62 25.64
CA ALA A 143 1.47 22.82 24.43
C ALA A 143 2.09 23.70 23.30
N GLY A 144 1.99 23.18 22.07
CA GLY A 144 2.13 23.92 20.82
C GLY A 144 1.75 23.03 19.63
N GLU A 145 0.51 23.15 19.18
CA GLU A 145 -0.18 22.31 18.18
C GLU A 145 0.62 22.05 16.89
N ALA A 146 0.88 20.78 16.63
CA ALA A 146 0.81 20.16 15.30
C ALA A 146 0.30 18.73 15.50
N PHE A 147 -1.01 18.55 15.41
CA PHE A 147 -1.64 17.23 15.35
C PHE A 147 -1.19 16.54 14.05
N ASN A 148 -0.14 15.72 14.12
CA ASN A 148 -0.08 14.52 13.30
C ASN A 148 -0.68 13.40 14.15
N GLU A 149 -1.97 13.14 13.97
CA GLU A 149 -2.58 11.90 14.41
C GLU A 149 -1.92 10.75 13.64
N ASN A 150 -0.82 10.21 14.15
CA ASN A 150 -0.49 8.81 13.88
C ASN A 150 -1.51 8.00 14.67
N VAL A 151 -2.57 7.56 13.99
CA VAL A 151 -3.42 6.47 14.47
C VAL A 151 -2.47 5.30 14.72
N ASP A 152 -2.29 4.90 15.99
CA ASP A 152 -1.54 3.70 16.36
C ASP A 152 -2.17 2.49 15.66
N GLN A 153 -1.67 2.16 14.48
CA GLN A 153 -2.14 1.03 13.69
C GLN A 153 -1.66 -0.24 14.40
N LEU A 154 -2.61 -1.03 14.90
CA LEU A 154 -2.32 -2.29 15.58
C LEU A 154 -1.90 -3.33 14.55
N TYR A 155 -0.62 -3.68 14.56
CA TYR A 155 -0.08 -4.77 13.76
C TYR A 155 -0.14 -6.08 14.56
N SER A 156 -0.40 -7.18 13.86
CA SER A 156 -0.21 -8.54 14.37
C SER A 156 0.76 -9.28 13.45
N ILE A 157 1.65 -10.10 14.02
CA ILE A 157 2.59 -10.91 13.23
C ILE A 157 2.17 -12.35 13.31
N ALA A 158 2.04 -12.99 12.15
CA ALA A 158 1.89 -14.44 12.04
C ALA A 158 3.15 -15.04 11.43
N ILE A 159 3.78 -15.97 12.15
CA ILE A 159 4.93 -16.74 11.68
C ILE A 159 4.44 -18.13 11.26
N ILE A 160 4.52 -18.45 9.98
CA ILE A 160 4.14 -19.77 9.45
C ILE A 160 5.33 -20.72 9.60
N LYS A 161 5.12 -21.86 10.28
CA LYS A 161 6.16 -22.85 10.56
C LYS A 161 6.63 -23.55 9.28
N PRO A 162 7.93 -23.89 9.14
CA PRO A 162 8.47 -24.52 7.93
C PRO A 162 7.77 -25.82 7.53
N GLU A 163 7.32 -26.61 8.51
CA GLU A 163 6.61 -27.87 8.27
C GLU A 163 5.24 -27.64 7.59
N ALA A 164 4.56 -26.54 7.90
CA ALA A 164 3.32 -26.11 7.26
C ALA A 164 3.54 -25.64 5.81
N VAL A 165 4.68 -25.03 5.54
CA VAL A 165 5.09 -24.57 4.20
C VAL A 165 5.39 -25.76 3.29
N ILE A 166 6.01 -26.82 3.82
CA ILE A 166 6.45 -27.97 3.04
C ILE A 166 5.31 -28.97 2.75
N THR A 167 4.32 -29.10 3.64
CA THR A 167 3.43 -30.28 3.62
C THR A 167 2.04 -30.07 3.03
N GLY A 168 1.61 -28.87 2.64
CA GLY A 168 0.30 -28.70 1.97
C GLY A 168 -0.88 -29.43 2.67
N LYS A 169 -0.87 -29.45 4.01
CA LYS A 169 -1.71 -30.19 4.98
C LYS A 169 -1.49 -31.72 5.10
N THR A 170 -0.87 -32.18 6.20
CA THR A 170 -1.36 -33.32 7.04
C THR A 170 -0.66 -33.43 8.43
N ILE A 171 -1.22 -34.27 9.33
CA ILE A 171 -1.23 -34.21 10.82
C ILE A 171 -0.18 -35.14 11.51
N LYS A 172 0.44 -34.62 12.59
CA LYS A 172 0.74 -35.23 13.93
C LYS A 172 2.21 -35.05 14.35
N ILE A 173 2.44 -34.36 15.47
CA ILE A 173 3.00 -34.93 16.71
C ILE A 173 2.58 -34.04 17.90
N LYS A 174 2.05 -34.70 18.93
CA LYS A 174 1.89 -34.17 20.30
C LYS A 174 3.28 -34.14 20.93
N GLU A 175 3.75 -32.95 21.30
CA GLU A 175 4.50 -32.60 22.51
C GLU A 175 5.08 -31.20 22.31
N LYS A 176 5.03 -30.34 23.34
CA LYS A 176 5.63 -29.00 23.28
C LYS A 176 7.15 -29.17 23.13
N PRO A 177 7.77 -28.73 22.02
CA PRO A 177 9.22 -28.80 21.89
C PRO A 177 9.90 -27.82 22.86
N ASP A 178 11.09 -28.18 23.33
CA ASP A 178 11.99 -27.30 24.06
C ASP A 178 12.40 -26.11 23.15
N PHE A 179 12.84 -24.99 23.71
CA PHE A 179 13.18 -23.78 22.94
C PHE A 179 14.25 -24.07 21.86
N GLU A 180 15.20 -24.97 22.15
CA GLU A 180 16.20 -25.40 21.18
C GLU A 180 15.63 -26.24 20.03
N ASP A 181 14.64 -27.08 20.29
CA ASP A 181 13.95 -27.87 19.26
C ASP A 181 13.10 -26.95 18.36
N PHE A 182 12.49 -25.90 18.93
CA PHE A 182 11.78 -24.87 18.18
C PHE A 182 12.72 -24.10 17.24
N VAL A 183 13.87 -23.65 17.73
CA VAL A 183 14.87 -22.94 16.90
C VAL A 183 15.41 -23.87 15.80
N THR A 184 15.66 -25.13 16.14
CA THR A 184 16.10 -26.14 15.17
C THR A 184 15.01 -26.38 14.10
N LEU A 185 13.74 -26.47 14.49
CA LEU A 185 12.62 -26.61 13.57
C LEU A 185 12.48 -25.40 12.63
N MET A 186 12.54 -24.18 13.17
CA MET A 186 12.42 -22.93 12.41
C MET A 186 13.58 -22.68 11.45
N THR A 187 14.75 -23.30 11.69
CA THR A 187 15.95 -23.17 10.84
C THR A 187 16.09 -24.27 9.79
N THR A 188 15.24 -25.31 9.82
CA THR A 188 15.31 -26.44 8.86
C THR A 188 14.62 -26.18 7.52
N GLY A 189 13.85 -25.09 7.38
CA GLY A 189 13.16 -24.74 6.13
C GLY A 189 12.77 -23.27 6.04
N ILE A 190 12.05 -22.88 4.97
CA ILE A 190 11.63 -21.50 4.73
C ILE A 190 10.35 -21.22 5.56
N SER A 191 10.44 -20.27 6.48
CA SER A 191 9.27 -19.69 7.16
C SER A 191 8.77 -18.45 6.41
N TYR A 192 7.45 -18.27 6.38
CA TYR A 192 6.85 -17.01 5.96
C TYR A 192 6.47 -16.19 7.19
N ILE A 193 6.82 -14.91 7.16
CA ILE A 193 6.45 -13.96 8.21
C ILE A 193 5.48 -12.98 7.56
N LEU A 194 4.26 -12.91 8.11
CA LEU A 194 3.20 -12.05 7.63
C LEU A 194 2.95 -10.96 8.67
N VAL A 195 3.04 -9.70 8.26
CA VAL A 195 2.60 -8.55 9.06
C VAL A 195 1.20 -8.20 8.62
N VAL A 196 0.24 -8.24 9.54
CA VAL A 196 -1.17 -7.98 9.27
C VAL A 196 -1.56 -6.68 9.98
N SER A 197 -1.98 -5.68 9.22
CA SER A 197 -2.60 -4.45 9.73
C SER A 197 -4.12 -4.57 9.64
N GLN A 198 -4.84 -4.22 10.71
CA GLN A 198 -6.29 -4.03 10.62
C GLN A 198 -6.60 -2.58 10.26
N ASP A 199 -7.32 -2.37 9.15
CA ASP A 199 -7.90 -1.06 8.83
C ASP A 199 -9.11 -0.81 9.75
N ASN A 200 -9.00 0.20 10.61
CA ASN A 200 -10.17 0.74 11.33
C ASN A 200 -11.05 1.50 10.33
N LYS A 201 -11.96 0.80 9.65
CA LYS A 201 -13.12 1.47 9.05
C LYS A 201 -14.04 1.92 10.19
N GLN A 202 -14.09 3.22 10.47
CA GLN A 202 -15.23 3.81 11.19
C GLN A 202 -16.46 3.68 10.29
N GLU A 203 -17.46 2.90 10.70
CA GLU A 203 -18.80 2.97 10.12
C GLU A 203 -19.41 4.35 10.44
N PRO A 204 -20.19 4.95 9.52
CA PRO A 204 -20.88 6.21 9.79
C PRO A 204 -21.96 6.02 10.87
N PRO A 205 -22.27 7.05 11.67
CA PRO A 205 -23.29 6.94 12.72
C PRO A 205 -24.68 6.81 12.07
N CYS A 206 -25.37 5.69 12.29
CA CYS A 206 -26.80 5.60 11.99
C CYS A 206 -27.59 6.57 12.88
N GLU A 207 -28.29 7.52 12.26
CA GLU A 207 -29.33 8.33 12.91
C GLU A 207 -30.52 7.43 13.28
N GLU A 208 -30.73 7.20 14.57
CA GLU A 208 -31.96 6.59 15.07
C GLU A 208 -33.08 7.63 15.11
N THR A 209 -34.05 7.45 14.21
CA THR A 209 -35.33 8.17 14.21
C THR A 209 -36.12 7.90 15.50
N VAL A 210 -36.40 8.97 16.24
CA VAL A 210 -37.23 8.96 17.46
C VAL A 210 -38.70 8.70 17.10
N SER A 211 -39.26 7.60 17.59
CA SER A 211 -40.71 7.40 17.69
C SER A 211 -41.16 7.38 19.15
N ASN A 212 -41.90 8.42 19.55
CA ASN A 212 -42.63 8.55 20.82
C ASN A 212 -43.78 7.52 20.89
N PRO A 213 -44.18 7.04 22.08
CA PRO A 213 -45.40 7.62 22.66
C PRO A 213 -45.43 7.72 24.20
N GLU A 214 -46.02 8.83 24.66
CA GLU A 214 -46.50 9.06 26.02
C GLU A 214 -47.78 8.23 26.30
N ASN A 215 -47.87 7.58 27.47
CA ASN A 215 -48.87 7.93 28.50
C ASN A 215 -48.78 7.09 29.79
N LYS A 216 -49.02 7.82 30.89
CA LYS A 216 -48.86 7.60 32.34
C LYS A 216 -49.76 6.53 33.03
N GLU A 217 -49.13 5.76 33.95
CA GLU A 217 -49.42 5.48 35.40
C GLU A 217 -50.79 4.92 35.90
N PRO A 218 -50.92 4.40 37.18
CA PRO A 218 -49.92 4.15 38.24
C PRO A 218 -49.99 2.79 39.01
N LYS A 219 -48.86 2.51 39.68
CA LYS A 219 -48.48 1.70 40.88
C LYS A 219 -49.53 1.03 41.80
N GLU A 220 -49.16 -0.16 42.30
CA GLU A 220 -49.22 -0.51 43.74
C GLU A 220 -47.96 -1.29 44.20
N THR A 221 -47.67 -1.16 45.50
CA THR A 221 -46.41 -1.28 46.25
C THR A 221 -46.01 -2.68 46.73
N SER A 222 -44.70 -2.95 46.85
CA SER A 222 -44.08 -3.40 48.12
C SER A 222 -42.55 -3.30 48.05
N GLU A 223 -41.98 -2.92 49.20
CA GLU A 223 -40.57 -2.62 49.45
C GLU A 223 -39.74 -3.89 49.61
N ASP A 224 -38.54 -3.91 49.01
CA ASP A 224 -37.35 -4.45 49.67
C ASP A 224 -36.10 -3.80 49.04
N GLN A 225 -35.22 -3.31 49.91
CA GLN A 225 -34.03 -2.54 49.57
C GLN A 225 -32.91 -3.47 49.09
N HIS A 226 -32.42 -3.27 47.87
CA HIS A 226 -31.03 -3.58 47.50
C HIS A 226 -30.54 -2.58 46.44
N GLU A 227 -29.35 -2.03 46.71
CA GLU A 227 -28.67 -0.99 45.95
C GLU A 227 -28.50 -1.31 44.46
N MET A 228 -28.68 -0.28 43.64
CA MET A 228 -28.49 -0.27 42.19
C MET A 228 -27.04 -0.57 41.81
N ALA A 229 -26.84 -1.61 40.99
CA ALA A 229 -25.77 -1.66 40.01
C ALA A 229 -26.40 -1.97 38.65
N THR A 230 -26.26 -1.03 37.72
CA THR A 230 -26.63 -1.17 36.31
C THR A 230 -25.81 -2.29 35.66
N PRO A 231 -26.41 -3.24 34.93
CA PRO A 231 -25.64 -4.16 34.10
C PRO A 231 -25.19 -3.40 32.86
N THR A 232 -23.90 -3.12 32.84
CA THR A 232 -23.14 -2.60 31.70
C THR A 232 -23.43 -3.46 30.46
N VAL A 233 -23.89 -2.84 29.39
CA VAL A 233 -23.91 -3.44 28.04
C VAL A 233 -22.47 -3.77 27.70
N MET A 234 -22.13 -5.07 27.73
CA MET A 234 -20.85 -5.56 27.28
C MET A 234 -20.71 -5.25 25.79
N ARG A 235 -19.82 -4.31 25.44
CA ARG A 235 -19.22 -4.26 24.10
C ARG A 235 -18.67 -5.66 23.81
N LYS A 236 -19.13 -6.30 22.73
CA LYS A 236 -18.49 -7.51 22.21
C LYS A 236 -17.05 -7.14 21.88
N LYS A 237 -16.14 -7.54 22.75
CA LYS A 237 -14.70 -7.56 22.51
C LYS A 237 -14.50 -8.49 21.33
N TRP A 238 -13.94 -7.99 20.24
CA TRP A 238 -13.58 -8.81 19.10
C TRP A 238 -12.61 -9.89 19.60
N ASP A 239 -12.93 -11.15 19.31
CA ASP A 239 -12.07 -12.30 19.63
C ASP A 239 -10.73 -12.08 18.90
N SER A 240 -9.61 -12.31 19.57
CA SER A 240 -8.29 -11.97 19.02
C SER A 240 -7.98 -12.81 17.76
N LEU A 241 -7.04 -12.38 16.90
CA LEU A 241 -6.64 -13.10 15.69
C LEU A 241 -6.17 -14.53 16.05
N GLN A 242 -5.49 -14.68 17.19
CA GLN A 242 -5.13 -15.96 17.78
C GLN A 242 -6.38 -16.81 18.08
N GLU A 243 -7.41 -16.22 18.70
CA GLU A 243 -8.66 -16.91 19.01
C GLU A 243 -9.43 -17.33 17.73
N TYR A 244 -9.39 -16.49 16.69
CA TYR A 244 -9.93 -16.82 15.37
C TYR A 244 -9.20 -18.02 14.74
N LEU A 245 -7.88 -18.03 14.78
CA LEU A 245 -7.05 -19.10 14.22
C LEU A 245 -7.20 -20.42 15.00
N GLU A 246 -7.41 -20.34 16.31
CA GLU A 246 -7.74 -21.48 17.16
C GLU A 246 -9.11 -22.07 16.79
N ARG A 247 -10.13 -21.22 16.55
CA ARG A 247 -11.46 -21.68 16.08
C ARG A 247 -11.40 -22.40 14.72
N GLN A 248 -10.47 -21.98 13.84
CA GLN A 248 -10.28 -22.60 12.53
C GLN A 248 -9.33 -23.82 12.55
N ASN A 249 -8.77 -24.23 13.70
CA ASN A 249 -7.75 -25.28 13.83
C ASN A 249 -6.46 -25.02 12.99
N ILE A 250 -6.12 -23.75 12.77
CA ILE A 250 -4.95 -23.34 11.97
C ILE A 250 -3.77 -22.93 12.86
N SER A 251 -4.00 -22.66 14.16
CA SER A 251 -2.96 -22.26 15.13
C SER A 251 -1.80 -23.26 15.29
N GLN A 252 -1.96 -24.51 14.85
CA GLN A 252 -0.86 -25.47 14.80
C GLN A 252 0.19 -25.15 13.72
N PHE A 253 -0.16 -24.34 12.72
CA PHE A 253 0.67 -24.01 11.55
C PHE A 253 1.27 -22.60 11.59
N CYS A 254 0.74 -21.72 12.45
CA CYS A 254 1.22 -20.37 12.64
C CYS A 254 1.30 -20.00 14.12
N ASP A 255 2.40 -19.35 14.52
CA ASP A 255 2.47 -18.66 15.80
C ASP A 255 2.10 -17.20 15.58
N VAL A 256 1.15 -16.66 16.37
CA VAL A 256 0.73 -15.26 16.27
C VAL A 256 1.17 -14.47 17.48
N GLU A 257 1.78 -13.32 17.23
CA GLU A 257 2.08 -12.32 18.24
C GLU A 257 1.17 -11.11 18.02
N GLU A 258 0.42 -10.76 19.06
CA GLU A 258 -0.53 -9.65 19.10
C GLU A 258 -0.11 -8.55 20.08
N ASN A 259 0.91 -8.83 20.92
CA ASN A 259 1.45 -7.83 21.82
C ASN A 259 2.22 -6.77 21.03
N THR A 260 1.72 -5.53 21.04
CA THR A 260 2.26 -4.40 20.29
C THR A 260 3.76 -4.19 20.48
N THR A 261 4.28 -4.38 21.70
CA THR A 261 5.72 -4.23 21.99
C THR A 261 6.55 -5.33 21.36
N ASN A 262 6.08 -6.58 21.39
CA ASN A 262 6.77 -7.70 20.77
C ASN A 262 6.64 -7.66 19.25
N VAL A 263 5.47 -7.30 18.72
CA VAL A 263 5.24 -7.07 17.29
C VAL A 263 6.20 -6.02 16.75
N ASN A 264 6.34 -4.86 17.41
CA ASN A 264 7.28 -3.84 16.96
C ASN A 264 8.73 -4.34 16.96
N LYS A 265 9.14 -5.09 17.99
CA LYS A 265 10.48 -5.72 18.01
C LYS A 265 10.66 -6.73 16.87
N PHE A 266 9.66 -7.55 16.60
CA PHE A 266 9.72 -8.53 15.52
C PHE A 266 9.69 -7.86 14.14
N ILE A 267 8.92 -6.79 13.95
CA ILE A 267 8.98 -5.96 12.74
C ILE A 267 10.40 -5.42 12.56
N ASP A 268 10.99 -4.82 13.60
CA ASP A 268 12.34 -4.27 13.52
C ASP A 268 13.41 -5.35 13.24
N ILE A 269 13.22 -6.58 13.72
CA ILE A 269 14.14 -7.72 13.51
C ILE A 269 13.99 -8.33 12.11
N PHE A 270 12.76 -8.59 11.67
CA PHE A 270 12.50 -9.31 10.41
C PHE A 270 12.38 -8.38 9.20
N PHE A 271 11.94 -7.16 9.43
CA PHE A 271 11.70 -6.14 8.41
C PHE A 271 12.25 -4.79 8.90
N PRO A 272 13.58 -4.64 9.01
CA PRO A 272 14.21 -3.40 9.49
C PRO A 272 13.82 -2.16 8.68
N ASP A 273 13.46 -2.35 7.40
CA ASP A 273 12.99 -1.29 6.48
C ASP A 273 11.46 -1.13 6.47
N PHE A 274 10.68 -1.87 7.28
CA PHE A 274 9.20 -1.83 7.26
C PHE A 274 8.63 -0.44 7.56
N LYS A 275 9.30 0.30 8.47
CA LYS A 275 8.95 1.69 8.79
C LYS A 275 9.34 2.67 7.68
N SER A 276 10.14 2.23 6.70
CA SER A 276 10.55 3.00 5.52
C SER A 276 9.78 2.64 4.25
N ILE A 277 9.00 1.55 4.27
CA ILE A 277 8.02 1.25 3.22
C ILE A 277 6.92 2.32 3.34
N SER A 278 7.10 3.40 2.59
CA SER A 278 6.06 4.42 2.44
C SER A 278 4.79 3.75 1.91
N LYS A 279 3.65 4.21 2.40
CA LYS A 279 2.33 3.74 1.95
C LYS A 279 2.27 3.81 0.43
N LEU A 280 1.94 2.70 -0.24
CA LEU A 280 1.70 2.73 -1.67
C LEU A 280 0.50 3.63 -1.94
N GLU A 281 0.70 4.65 -2.77
CA GLU A 281 -0.32 5.64 -3.10
C GLU A 281 -0.96 5.32 -4.43
N LYS A 282 -2.28 5.47 -4.49
CA LYS A 282 -3.05 5.43 -5.74
C LYS A 282 -3.29 6.86 -6.19
N THR A 283 -2.99 7.16 -7.45
CA THR A 283 -3.28 8.46 -8.06
C THR A 283 -4.04 8.26 -9.37
N LEU A 284 -4.94 9.20 -9.68
CA LEU A 284 -5.59 9.23 -10.98
C LEU A 284 -4.68 9.98 -11.96
N ALA A 285 -4.45 9.36 -13.11
CA ALA A 285 -3.87 10.01 -14.27
C ALA A 285 -4.89 10.02 -15.40
N LEU A 286 -5.06 11.16 -16.07
CA LEU A 286 -5.97 11.26 -17.22
C LEU A 286 -5.22 11.83 -18.41
N LEU A 287 -5.30 11.12 -19.54
CA LEU A 287 -4.81 11.59 -20.83
C LEU A 287 -5.98 12.21 -21.57
N ARG A 288 -5.85 13.49 -21.92
CA ARG A 288 -6.84 14.23 -22.71
C ARG A 288 -6.97 13.66 -24.13
N PRO A 289 -8.09 13.92 -24.85
CA PRO A 289 -8.39 13.24 -26.12
C PRO A 289 -7.29 13.35 -27.18
N ASP A 290 -6.70 14.54 -27.34
CA ASP A 290 -5.66 14.78 -28.34
C ASP A 290 -4.41 13.90 -28.10
N LEU A 291 -3.94 13.83 -26.85
CA LEU A 291 -2.79 13.01 -26.47
C LEU A 291 -3.09 11.52 -26.57
N PHE A 292 -4.27 11.11 -26.12
CA PHE A 292 -4.71 9.72 -26.17
C PHE A 292 -4.71 9.16 -27.61
N GLN A 293 -5.13 9.97 -28.59
CA GLN A 293 -5.18 9.55 -29.99
C GLN A 293 -3.80 9.45 -30.65
N GLU A 294 -2.88 10.36 -30.33
CA GLU A 294 -1.61 10.47 -31.05
C GLU A 294 -0.44 9.69 -30.41
N LYS A 295 -0.28 9.74 -29.07
CA LYS A 295 0.97 9.32 -28.40
C LYS A 295 0.78 8.53 -27.11
N LYS A 296 -0.34 7.81 -26.94
CA LYS A 296 -0.60 7.02 -25.72
C LYS A 296 0.49 5.99 -25.38
N GLU A 297 1.10 5.37 -26.39
CA GLU A 297 2.12 4.33 -26.17
C GLU A 297 3.40 4.92 -25.56
N ASP A 298 3.77 6.14 -25.96
CA ASP A 298 4.92 6.85 -25.38
C ASP A 298 4.68 7.15 -23.89
N VAL A 299 3.45 7.55 -23.53
CA VAL A 299 3.06 7.79 -22.13
C VAL A 299 3.11 6.48 -21.33
N PHE A 300 2.66 5.36 -21.88
CA PHE A 300 2.75 4.07 -21.18
C PHE A 300 4.19 3.62 -20.92
N ASN A 301 5.08 3.80 -21.90
CA ASN A 301 6.50 3.49 -21.71
C ASN A 301 7.09 4.33 -20.58
N ILE A 302 6.80 5.64 -20.55
CA ILE A 302 7.27 6.52 -19.47
C ILE A 302 6.71 6.11 -18.11
N ILE A 303 5.41 5.81 -18.01
CA ILE A 303 4.80 5.33 -16.77
C ILE A 303 5.51 4.07 -16.25
N GLN A 304 5.84 3.14 -17.14
CA GLN A 304 6.57 1.92 -16.79
C GLN A 304 8.02 2.20 -16.37
N ASP A 305 8.73 3.04 -17.12
CA ASP A 305 10.14 3.40 -16.87
C ASP A 305 10.29 4.15 -15.53
N GLU A 306 9.30 4.96 -15.15
CA GLU A 306 9.23 5.69 -13.87
C GLU A 306 8.79 4.82 -12.68
N GLY A 307 8.49 3.54 -12.94
CA GLY A 307 8.17 2.53 -11.92
C GLY A 307 6.74 2.56 -11.42
N PHE A 308 5.80 3.19 -12.15
CA PHE A 308 4.39 3.10 -11.81
C PHE A 308 3.79 1.76 -12.25
N LYS A 309 2.95 1.19 -11.40
CA LYS A 309 2.08 0.07 -11.76
C LYS A 309 0.70 0.59 -12.15
N ILE A 310 0.28 0.35 -13.40
CA ILE A 310 -1.09 0.63 -13.84
C ILE A 310 -2.02 -0.42 -13.22
N LEU A 311 -2.86 -0.01 -12.29
CA LEU A 311 -3.87 -0.89 -11.68
C LEU A 311 -5.11 -1.01 -12.53
N MET A 312 -5.54 0.11 -13.11
CA MET A 312 -6.76 0.19 -13.90
C MET A 312 -6.57 1.17 -15.04
N GLN A 313 -7.28 0.92 -16.14
CA GLN A 313 -7.39 1.84 -17.27
C GLN A 313 -8.82 1.80 -17.82
N ARG A 314 -9.32 2.96 -18.27
CA ARG A 314 -10.66 3.07 -18.84
C ARG A 314 -10.69 4.21 -19.86
N GLU A 315 -11.19 3.90 -21.05
CA GLU A 315 -11.56 4.92 -22.03
C GLU A 315 -12.93 5.51 -21.62
N ILE A 316 -12.97 6.83 -21.45
CA ILE A 316 -14.16 7.56 -21.01
C ILE A 316 -14.42 8.73 -21.95
N VAL A 317 -15.68 8.92 -22.33
CA VAL A 317 -16.13 10.18 -22.94
C VAL A 317 -16.71 11.00 -21.81
N LEU A 318 -16.11 12.16 -21.54
CA LEU A 318 -16.50 13.01 -20.43
C LEU A 318 -17.80 13.75 -20.77
N SER A 319 -18.67 13.90 -19.78
CA SER A 319 -19.76 14.86 -19.79
C SER A 319 -19.24 16.28 -19.64
N GLU A 320 -20.09 17.26 -19.93
CA GLU A 320 -19.74 18.67 -19.84
C GLU A 320 -19.36 19.07 -18.39
N GLU A 321 -20.06 18.54 -17.39
CA GLU A 321 -19.78 18.82 -15.98
C GLU A 321 -18.46 18.19 -15.53
N GLU A 322 -18.19 16.92 -15.89
CA GLU A 322 -16.90 16.27 -15.60
C GLU A 322 -15.73 17.01 -16.25
N ALA A 323 -15.90 17.44 -17.51
CA ALA A 323 -14.88 18.21 -18.21
C ALA A 323 -14.62 19.57 -17.54
N LYS A 324 -15.66 20.27 -17.06
CA LYS A 324 -15.50 21.53 -16.30
C LYS A 324 -14.76 21.32 -15.00
N THR A 325 -15.08 20.25 -14.25
CA THR A 325 -14.38 19.93 -12.99
C THR A 325 -12.88 19.69 -13.22
N LEU A 326 -12.53 18.86 -14.21
CA LEU A 326 -11.14 18.52 -14.53
C LEU A 326 -10.34 19.66 -15.18
N CYS A 327 -11.03 20.66 -15.74
CA CYS A 327 -10.42 21.81 -16.41
C CYS A 327 -10.60 23.11 -15.62
N LYS A 328 -11.02 23.04 -14.35
CA LYS A 328 -11.40 24.20 -13.54
C LYS A 328 -10.30 25.27 -13.45
N GLU A 329 -9.04 24.84 -13.48
CA GLU A 329 -7.87 25.72 -13.49
C GLU A 329 -7.82 26.69 -14.70
N TYR A 330 -8.51 26.36 -15.80
CA TYR A 330 -8.57 27.18 -17.02
C TYR A 330 -9.89 27.94 -17.18
N GLU A 331 -10.76 27.99 -16.17
CA GLU A 331 -12.12 28.56 -16.28
C GLU A 331 -12.14 30.03 -16.76
N ASN A 332 -11.08 30.79 -16.46
CA ASN A 332 -10.94 32.20 -16.84
C ASN A 332 -10.23 32.42 -18.19
N GLU A 333 -9.85 31.36 -18.90
CA GLU A 333 -9.12 31.44 -20.17
C GLU A 333 -10.07 31.57 -21.36
N ASP A 334 -9.69 32.38 -22.36
CA ASP A 334 -10.52 32.64 -23.55
C ASP A 334 -10.82 31.38 -24.38
N TYR A 335 -9.98 30.35 -24.26
CA TYR A 335 -10.13 29.06 -24.96
C TYR A 335 -10.86 27.99 -24.14
N PHE A 336 -11.33 28.31 -22.92
CA PHE A 336 -11.97 27.33 -22.03
C PHE A 336 -13.18 26.65 -22.67
N GLY A 337 -14.05 27.40 -23.34
CA GLY A 337 -15.21 26.82 -24.04
C GLY A 337 -14.83 25.78 -25.11
N ASN A 338 -13.82 26.10 -25.92
CA ASN A 338 -13.31 25.18 -26.95
C ASN A 338 -12.61 23.96 -26.34
N LEU A 339 -11.97 24.14 -25.18
CA LEU A 339 -11.34 23.04 -24.43
C LEU A 339 -12.40 22.05 -23.92
N ILE A 340 -13.50 22.54 -23.33
CA ILE A 340 -14.61 21.69 -22.89
C ILE A 340 -15.24 20.95 -24.08
N GLU A 341 -15.44 21.64 -25.21
CA GLU A 341 -15.91 20.99 -26.44
C GLU A 341 -14.96 19.87 -26.90
N ASN A 342 -13.64 20.08 -26.86
CA ASN A 342 -12.66 19.04 -27.19
C ASN A 342 -12.73 17.86 -26.20
N MET A 343 -12.77 18.12 -24.89
CA MET A 343 -12.83 17.10 -23.84
C MET A 343 -14.08 16.21 -23.93
N THR A 344 -15.19 16.77 -24.41
CA THR A 344 -16.47 16.06 -24.60
C THR A 344 -16.62 15.43 -25.99
N SER A 345 -15.81 15.87 -26.97
CA SER A 345 -15.89 15.40 -28.37
C SER A 345 -15.33 13.99 -28.60
N GLY A 346 -14.45 13.50 -27.71
CA GLY A 346 -13.72 12.27 -27.91
C GLY A 346 -13.34 11.54 -26.61
N PRO A 347 -12.87 10.30 -26.72
CA PRO A 347 -12.47 9.53 -25.55
C PRO A 347 -11.19 10.09 -24.93
N SER A 348 -11.22 10.29 -23.62
CA SER A 348 -10.04 10.43 -22.76
C SER A 348 -9.67 9.08 -22.16
N LEU A 349 -8.41 8.89 -21.77
CA LEU A 349 -7.96 7.67 -21.09
C LEU A 349 -7.68 7.97 -19.63
N ALA A 350 -8.51 7.43 -18.74
CA ALA A 350 -8.28 7.45 -17.30
C ALA A 350 -7.45 6.23 -16.89
N LEU A 351 -6.47 6.45 -16.02
CA LEU A 351 -5.54 5.46 -15.49
C LEU A 351 -5.46 5.60 -13.97
N VAL A 352 -5.42 4.47 -13.26
CA VAL A 352 -5.11 4.45 -11.83
C VAL A 352 -3.71 3.90 -11.66
N LEU A 353 -2.81 4.76 -11.20
CA LEU A 353 -1.40 4.46 -11.03
C LEU A 353 -1.11 4.15 -9.56
N LEU A 354 -0.26 3.16 -9.31
CA LEU A 354 0.21 2.77 -7.99
C LEU A 354 1.73 2.88 -7.92
N ARG A 355 2.22 3.64 -6.94
CA ARG A 355 3.65 3.81 -6.64
C ARG A 355 3.84 4.34 -5.23
N GLU A 356 5.03 4.16 -4.68
CA GLU A 356 5.51 4.91 -3.51
C GLU A 356 5.63 6.40 -3.84
N ASN A 357 5.08 7.26 -2.99
CA ASN A 357 4.97 8.71 -3.21
C ASN A 357 4.42 9.04 -4.63
N GLY A 358 3.42 8.26 -5.05
CA GLY A 358 2.94 8.22 -6.43
C GLY A 358 2.31 9.52 -6.88
N LEU A 359 1.57 10.22 -6.00
CA LEU A 359 0.90 11.46 -6.36
C LEU A 359 1.91 12.58 -6.64
N GLN A 360 2.86 12.79 -5.73
CA GLN A 360 3.88 13.82 -5.88
C GLN A 360 4.79 13.54 -7.07
N HIS A 361 5.24 12.30 -7.24
CA HIS A 361 6.08 11.91 -8.37
C HIS A 361 5.36 12.09 -9.70
N TRP A 362 4.06 11.76 -9.77
CA TRP A 362 3.27 11.98 -10.98
C TRP A 362 3.13 13.47 -11.30
N LYS A 363 2.82 14.31 -10.31
CA LYS A 363 2.74 15.77 -10.45
C LYS A 363 4.06 16.39 -10.95
N GLU A 364 5.18 15.97 -10.39
CA GLU A 364 6.52 16.45 -10.80
C GLU A 364 6.85 16.04 -12.24
N LEU A 365 6.51 14.80 -12.61
CA LEU A 365 6.75 14.26 -13.94
C LEU A 365 5.90 14.98 -15.01
N ILE A 366 4.59 15.17 -14.76
CA ILE A 366 3.72 15.85 -15.73
C ILE A 366 4.07 17.33 -15.86
N GLY A 367 4.51 17.97 -14.76
CA GLY A 367 4.84 19.39 -14.73
C GLY A 367 3.60 20.30 -14.62
N PRO A 368 3.80 21.61 -14.76
CA PRO A 368 2.75 22.60 -14.51
C PRO A 368 1.59 22.55 -15.51
N SER A 369 0.49 23.21 -15.16
CA SER A 369 -0.79 23.18 -15.89
C SER A 369 -0.70 23.80 -17.28
N THR A 370 0.16 24.80 -17.50
CA THR A 370 0.32 25.44 -18.82
C THR A 370 1.70 25.19 -19.42
N VAL A 371 1.76 25.16 -20.76
CA VAL A 371 3.03 24.97 -21.50
C VAL A 371 3.94 26.19 -21.32
N GLU A 372 3.38 27.39 -21.17
CA GLU A 372 4.11 28.62 -20.90
C GLU A 372 4.84 28.57 -19.56
N GLU A 373 4.14 28.17 -18.50
CA GLU A 373 4.72 28.00 -17.17
C GLU A 373 5.79 26.90 -17.15
N ALA A 374 5.55 25.81 -17.89
CA ALA A 374 6.51 24.73 -18.02
C ALA A 374 7.83 25.22 -18.65
N LYS A 375 7.76 26.07 -19.69
CA LYS A 375 8.96 26.61 -20.35
C LYS A 375 9.82 27.47 -19.42
N GLU A 376 9.22 28.14 -18.45
CA GLU A 376 9.94 29.00 -17.51
C GLU A 376 10.55 28.20 -16.35
N ARG A 377 9.93 27.09 -15.92
CA ARG A 377 10.31 26.36 -14.70
C ARG A 377 10.98 25.02 -14.96
N LEU A 378 10.51 24.24 -15.93
CA LEU A 378 10.86 22.82 -16.12
C LEU A 378 10.81 22.43 -17.61
N LEU A 379 11.92 22.67 -18.32
CA LEU A 379 12.07 22.40 -19.76
C LEU A 379 11.94 20.92 -20.17
N GLU A 380 12.11 19.98 -19.23
CA GLU A 380 12.08 18.53 -19.47
C GLU A 380 10.76 17.86 -19.02
N SER A 381 9.75 18.64 -18.61
CA SER A 381 8.45 18.10 -18.16
C SER A 381 7.65 17.45 -19.30
N LEU A 382 6.82 16.46 -18.95
CA LEU A 382 5.95 15.80 -19.93
C LEU A 382 4.93 16.77 -20.57
N CYS A 383 4.53 17.83 -19.85
CA CYS A 383 3.71 18.92 -20.38
C CYS A 383 4.30 19.52 -21.66
N ILE A 384 5.62 19.75 -21.71
CA ILE A 384 6.30 20.28 -22.91
C ILE A 384 6.44 19.19 -23.97
N GLN A 385 6.83 17.97 -23.57
CA GLN A 385 7.05 16.86 -24.50
C GLN A 385 5.78 16.47 -25.27
N PHE A 386 4.63 16.55 -24.59
CA PHE A 386 3.32 16.20 -25.12
C PHE A 386 2.44 17.41 -25.44
N ALA A 387 3.00 18.62 -25.47
CA ALA A 387 2.28 19.82 -25.87
C ALA A 387 1.66 19.64 -27.26
N THR A 388 0.34 19.80 -27.36
CA THR A 388 -0.40 19.76 -28.64
C THR A 388 -0.53 21.18 -29.19
N LYS A 389 -0.74 21.28 -30.51
CA LYS A 389 -0.97 22.60 -31.15
C LYS A 389 -2.36 23.17 -30.86
N SER A 390 -3.29 22.32 -30.43
CA SER A 390 -4.69 22.67 -30.20
C SER A 390 -4.84 23.60 -29.01
N PHE A 391 -4.20 23.28 -27.88
CA PHE A 391 -4.34 24.02 -26.63
C PHE A 391 -2.98 24.13 -25.92
N PRO A 392 -2.64 25.30 -25.35
CA PRO A 392 -1.38 25.51 -24.63
C PRO A 392 -1.42 24.96 -23.18
N ILE A 393 -2.08 23.83 -22.97
CA ILE A 393 -2.31 23.22 -21.65
C ILE A 393 -1.59 21.89 -21.52
N ASN A 394 -1.42 21.44 -20.27
CA ASN A 394 -0.96 20.10 -19.97
C ASN A 394 -1.99 19.06 -20.45
N GLN A 395 -1.54 18.18 -21.33
CA GLN A 395 -2.35 17.12 -21.90
C GLN A 395 -2.50 15.91 -20.96
N LEU A 396 -1.71 15.89 -19.89
CA LEU A 396 -1.79 14.95 -18.79
C LEU A 396 -2.37 15.66 -17.57
N TYR A 397 -3.27 14.98 -16.89
CA TYR A 397 -3.83 15.43 -15.63
C TYR A 397 -3.42 14.46 -14.51
N GLY A 398 -3.27 15.01 -13.31
CA GLY A 398 -3.00 14.27 -12.09
C GLY A 398 -3.72 14.92 -10.91
N SER A 399 -4.29 14.11 -10.03
CA SER A 399 -5.05 14.57 -8.85
C SER A 399 -4.23 15.51 -7.96
N ASP A 400 -4.91 16.48 -7.34
CA ASP A 400 -4.27 17.52 -6.52
C ASP A 400 -3.89 17.07 -5.12
N SER A 401 -4.62 16.11 -4.54
CA SER A 401 -4.35 15.52 -3.23
C SER A 401 -4.73 14.04 -3.22
N LEU A 402 -4.34 13.31 -2.16
CA LEU A 402 -4.67 11.89 -2.02
C LEU A 402 -6.18 11.68 -1.84
N GLU A 403 -6.85 12.60 -1.16
CA GLU A 403 -8.30 12.59 -0.97
C GLU A 403 -9.03 12.85 -2.29
N ALA A 404 -8.55 13.82 -3.07
CA ALA A 404 -9.06 14.08 -4.42
C ALA A 404 -8.86 12.86 -5.32
N ALA A 405 -7.68 12.23 -5.28
CA ALA A 405 -7.40 11.02 -6.02
C ALA A 405 -8.36 9.89 -5.64
N GLU A 406 -8.61 9.66 -4.35
CA GLU A 406 -9.54 8.62 -3.91
C GLU A 406 -10.98 8.87 -4.40
N MET A 407 -11.47 10.10 -4.26
CA MET A 407 -12.81 10.48 -4.75
C MET A 407 -12.93 10.35 -6.27
N GLU A 408 -11.96 10.87 -7.02
CA GLU A 408 -11.93 10.81 -8.47
C GLU A 408 -11.80 9.37 -8.97
N ILE A 409 -10.97 8.54 -8.32
CA ILE A 409 -10.87 7.10 -8.63
C ILE A 409 -12.22 6.42 -8.40
N GLN A 410 -12.88 6.67 -7.27
CA GLN A 410 -14.19 6.08 -6.99
C GLN A 410 -15.24 6.51 -8.03
N TYR A 411 -15.19 7.77 -8.46
CA TYR A 411 -16.11 8.35 -9.43
C TYR A 411 -15.88 7.79 -10.85
N PHE A 412 -14.64 7.79 -11.35
CA PHE A 412 -14.31 7.31 -12.71
C PHE A 412 -14.20 5.77 -12.79
N PHE A 413 -13.95 5.10 -11.67
CA PHE A 413 -13.87 3.64 -11.55
C PHE A 413 -14.78 3.15 -10.43
N PRO A 414 -16.11 3.27 -10.58
CA PRO A 414 -17.03 2.77 -9.57
C PRO A 414 -16.90 1.24 -9.47
N PRO A 415 -17.10 0.66 -8.26
CA PRO A 415 -17.16 -0.78 -8.11
C PRO A 415 -18.21 -1.35 -9.06
N GLN A 416 -17.85 -2.44 -9.74
CA GLN A 416 -18.75 -3.14 -10.64
C GLN A 416 -19.33 -4.35 -9.94
N ASN A 417 -20.55 -4.71 -10.32
CA ASN A 417 -21.18 -5.97 -9.91
C ASN A 417 -21.14 -6.95 -11.07
N THR A 418 -20.80 -8.20 -10.79
CA THR A 418 -20.87 -9.29 -11.77
C THR A 418 -21.59 -10.50 -11.18
N LEU A 419 -22.24 -11.27 -12.04
CA LEU A 419 -22.82 -12.54 -11.66
C LEU A 419 -21.75 -13.63 -11.67
N ALA A 420 -21.64 -14.37 -10.59
CA ALA A 420 -20.90 -15.62 -10.54
C ALA A 420 -21.84 -16.79 -10.26
N LEU A 421 -21.64 -17.89 -10.97
CA LEU A 421 -22.38 -19.13 -10.80
C LEU A 421 -21.39 -20.28 -10.64
N ILE A 422 -21.47 -21.01 -9.53
CA ILE A 422 -20.81 -22.31 -9.36
C ILE A 422 -21.83 -23.39 -9.71
N LYS A 423 -21.49 -24.19 -10.72
CA LYS A 423 -22.33 -25.27 -11.27
C LYS A 423 -22.44 -26.45 -10.29
N PRO A 424 -23.48 -27.30 -10.41
CA PRO A 424 -23.79 -28.27 -9.37
C PRO A 424 -22.78 -29.42 -9.27
N HIS A 425 -22.05 -29.71 -10.35
CA HIS A 425 -21.02 -30.75 -10.37
C HIS A 425 -19.77 -30.41 -9.54
N ALA A 426 -19.59 -29.14 -9.12
CA ALA A 426 -18.51 -28.77 -8.22
C ALA A 426 -18.73 -29.40 -6.84
N THR A 427 -17.76 -30.18 -6.36
CA THR A 427 -17.82 -30.82 -5.04
C THR A 427 -17.80 -29.78 -3.93
N HIS A 428 -18.20 -30.16 -2.71
CA HIS A 428 -18.15 -29.26 -1.56
C HIS A 428 -16.73 -28.70 -1.33
N GLU A 429 -15.70 -29.53 -1.42
CA GLU A 429 -14.30 -29.10 -1.26
C GLU A 429 -13.89 -28.09 -2.34
N GLN A 430 -14.28 -28.33 -3.61
CA GLN A 430 -14.04 -27.40 -4.70
C GLN A 430 -14.77 -26.06 -4.51
N ARG A 431 -16.00 -26.08 -3.98
CA ARG A 431 -16.76 -24.84 -3.69
C ARG A 431 -16.04 -23.98 -2.64
N GLU A 432 -15.56 -24.59 -1.56
CA GLU A 432 -14.80 -23.89 -0.50
C GLU A 432 -13.49 -23.30 -1.05
N GLU A 433 -12.79 -24.03 -1.91
CA GLU A 433 -11.58 -23.53 -2.57
C GLU A 433 -11.90 -22.37 -3.51
N ILE A 434 -13.00 -22.44 -4.27
CA ILE A 434 -13.46 -21.35 -5.14
C ILE A 434 -13.83 -20.10 -4.31
N PHE A 435 -14.50 -20.26 -3.17
CA PHE A 435 -14.75 -19.13 -2.28
C PHE A 435 -13.46 -18.49 -1.76
N SER A 436 -12.46 -19.31 -1.45
CA SER A 436 -11.14 -18.83 -1.04
C SER A 436 -10.47 -18.04 -2.17
N ILE A 437 -10.48 -18.57 -3.39
CA ILE A 437 -9.96 -17.89 -4.59
C ILE A 437 -10.67 -16.54 -4.82
N ILE A 438 -12.00 -16.48 -4.69
CA ILE A 438 -12.78 -15.25 -4.84
C ILE A 438 -12.35 -14.19 -3.82
N LYS A 439 -12.22 -14.58 -2.55
CA LYS A 439 -11.80 -13.69 -1.45
C LYS A 439 -10.35 -13.23 -1.60
N GLU A 440 -9.43 -14.14 -1.90
CA GLU A 440 -8.01 -13.83 -2.13
C GLU A 440 -7.83 -12.90 -3.34
N ALA A 441 -8.69 -13.03 -4.35
CA ALA A 441 -8.72 -12.11 -5.47
C ALA A 441 -9.36 -10.75 -5.15
N GLY A 442 -9.81 -10.51 -3.91
CA GLY A 442 -10.35 -9.23 -3.45
C GLY A 442 -11.74 -8.91 -3.97
N PHE A 443 -12.57 -9.93 -4.20
CA PHE A 443 -14.00 -9.73 -4.48
C PHE A 443 -14.80 -9.74 -3.18
N ASP A 444 -15.74 -8.81 -3.07
CA ASP A 444 -16.79 -8.84 -2.07
C ASP A 444 -17.97 -9.66 -2.59
N ILE A 445 -18.46 -10.60 -1.79
CA ILE A 445 -19.67 -11.37 -2.11
C ILE A 445 -20.86 -10.62 -1.49
N THR A 446 -21.50 -9.76 -2.29
CA THR A 446 -22.59 -8.88 -1.79
C THR A 446 -23.90 -9.63 -1.59
N GLN A 447 -24.20 -10.59 -2.47
CA GLN A 447 -25.31 -11.52 -2.27
C GLN A 447 -24.93 -12.92 -2.74
N MET A 448 -25.50 -13.93 -2.09
CA MET A 448 -25.32 -15.33 -2.45
C MET A 448 -26.60 -16.12 -2.17
N LYS A 449 -26.94 -17.06 -3.05
CA LYS A 449 -27.95 -18.09 -2.80
C LYS A 449 -27.61 -19.40 -3.47
N GLU A 450 -27.89 -20.49 -2.78
CA GLU A 450 -27.84 -21.83 -3.35
C GLU A 450 -29.24 -22.21 -3.84
N ILE A 451 -29.38 -22.47 -5.13
CA ILE A 451 -30.68 -22.75 -5.77
C ILE A 451 -30.59 -23.94 -6.72
N LEU A 452 -31.62 -24.78 -6.72
CA LEU A 452 -31.84 -25.73 -7.79
C LEU A 452 -32.44 -24.97 -8.98
N LEU A 453 -31.63 -24.76 -10.02
CA LEU A 453 -32.01 -23.93 -11.16
C LEU A 453 -33.15 -24.59 -11.95
N THR A 454 -34.34 -23.98 -11.91
CA THR A 454 -35.41 -24.37 -12.83
C THR A 454 -35.07 -23.91 -14.25
N LYS A 455 -35.74 -24.48 -15.26
CA LYS A 455 -35.57 -24.02 -16.65
C LYS A 455 -35.79 -22.52 -16.79
N GLU A 456 -36.81 -21.97 -16.13
CA GLU A 456 -37.11 -20.53 -16.16
C GLU A 456 -35.97 -19.68 -15.56
N GLN A 457 -35.33 -20.16 -14.48
CA GLN A 457 -34.17 -19.49 -13.88
C GLN A 457 -32.91 -19.64 -14.73
N ALA A 458 -32.69 -20.81 -15.34
CA ALA A 458 -31.60 -21.03 -16.27
C ALA A 458 -31.75 -20.14 -17.52
N ASP A 459 -32.98 -19.97 -18.04
CA ASP A 459 -33.28 -19.08 -19.17
C ASP A 459 -32.94 -17.61 -18.84
N LYS A 460 -33.13 -17.19 -17.58
CA LYS A 460 -32.72 -15.87 -17.10
C LYS A 460 -31.19 -15.68 -17.15
N ILE A 461 -30.41 -16.70 -16.79
CA ILE A 461 -28.92 -16.65 -16.78
C ILE A 461 -28.33 -16.83 -18.19
N TYR A 462 -28.86 -17.77 -18.96
CA TYR A 462 -28.31 -18.21 -20.24
C TYR A 462 -29.10 -17.68 -21.45
N PHE A 463 -29.80 -16.56 -21.29
CA PHE A 463 -30.76 -16.03 -22.27
C PHE A 463 -30.20 -15.94 -23.71
N LYS A 464 -28.91 -15.61 -23.88
CA LYS A 464 -28.22 -15.52 -25.18
C LYS A 464 -28.08 -16.84 -25.92
N ILE A 465 -28.04 -17.96 -25.20
CA ILE A 465 -27.81 -19.30 -25.79
C ILE A 465 -29.05 -20.18 -25.80
N THR A 466 -30.20 -19.68 -25.34
CA THR A 466 -31.47 -20.43 -25.30
C THR A 466 -31.88 -21.05 -26.64
N ASN A 467 -31.52 -20.41 -27.75
CA ASN A 467 -31.81 -20.87 -29.11
C ASN A 467 -30.73 -21.80 -29.71
N LYS A 468 -29.70 -22.19 -28.94
CA LYS A 468 -28.61 -23.06 -29.41
C LYS A 468 -28.93 -24.53 -29.15
N ASP A 469 -28.54 -25.42 -30.05
CA ASP A 469 -28.85 -26.85 -29.97
C ASP A 469 -28.33 -27.52 -28.68
N PHE A 470 -27.14 -27.11 -28.22
CA PHE A 470 -26.50 -27.61 -27.01
C PHE A 470 -27.09 -27.05 -25.70
N TYR A 471 -28.04 -26.12 -25.75
CA TYR A 471 -28.64 -25.53 -24.55
C TYR A 471 -29.40 -26.57 -23.71
N LYS A 472 -29.97 -27.58 -24.37
CA LYS A 472 -30.63 -28.70 -23.68
C LYS A 472 -29.66 -29.45 -22.77
N ASP A 473 -28.42 -29.64 -23.23
CA ASP A 473 -27.37 -30.30 -22.46
C ASP A 473 -26.94 -29.43 -21.28
N VAL A 474 -26.91 -28.10 -21.44
CA VAL A 474 -26.66 -27.17 -20.33
C VAL A 474 -27.73 -27.30 -19.24
N LEU A 475 -29.01 -27.35 -19.63
CA LEU A 475 -30.12 -27.54 -18.69
C LEU A 475 -30.03 -28.88 -17.95
N GLU A 476 -29.64 -29.96 -18.65
CA GLU A 476 -29.43 -31.27 -18.03
C GLU A 476 -28.36 -31.19 -16.94
N ILE A 477 -27.20 -30.57 -17.23
CA ILE A 477 -26.13 -30.38 -16.23
C ILE A 477 -26.60 -29.53 -15.05
N LEU A 478 -27.31 -28.43 -15.28
CA LEU A 478 -27.81 -27.56 -14.21
C LEU A 478 -28.88 -28.24 -13.34
N SER A 479 -29.56 -29.26 -13.87
CA SER A 479 -30.57 -30.06 -13.16
C SER A 479 -29.97 -31.17 -12.29
N GLU A 480 -28.65 -31.45 -12.40
CA GLU A 480 -27.97 -32.49 -11.62
C GLU A 480 -27.94 -32.17 -10.11
N GLY A 481 -28.12 -30.91 -9.71
CA GLY A 481 -28.11 -30.51 -8.31
C GLY A 481 -28.18 -28.99 -8.09
N PRO A 482 -28.03 -28.53 -6.84
CA PRO A 482 -28.06 -27.11 -6.52
C PRO A 482 -26.80 -26.39 -7.02
N SER A 483 -27.01 -25.22 -7.61
CA SER A 483 -25.96 -24.30 -8.03
C SER A 483 -25.87 -23.13 -7.05
N VAL A 484 -24.67 -22.59 -6.85
CA VAL A 484 -24.47 -21.39 -6.04
C VAL A 484 -24.41 -20.19 -6.97
N VAL A 485 -25.33 -19.24 -6.81
CA VAL A 485 -25.37 -17.98 -7.54
C VAL A 485 -24.95 -16.86 -6.60
N MET A 486 -24.04 -16.00 -7.05
CA MET A 486 -23.50 -14.89 -6.28
C MET A 486 -23.49 -13.60 -7.11
N ILE A 487 -23.60 -12.49 -6.40
CA ILE A 487 -23.20 -11.17 -6.89
C ILE A 487 -21.80 -10.91 -6.32
N LEU A 488 -20.83 -10.72 -7.20
CA LEU A 488 -19.47 -10.35 -6.84
C LEU A 488 -19.25 -8.87 -7.14
N THR A 489 -18.74 -8.14 -6.16
CA THR A 489 -18.48 -6.70 -6.24
C THR A 489 -16.98 -6.45 -6.14
N LYS A 490 -16.45 -5.73 -7.11
CA LYS A 490 -15.03 -5.33 -7.19
C LYS A 490 -14.87 -4.27 -8.27
N TRP A 491 -13.82 -3.46 -8.20
CA TRP A 491 -13.38 -2.73 -9.39
C TRP A 491 -13.09 -3.68 -10.55
N ASN A 492 -13.62 -3.35 -11.74
CA ASN A 492 -13.53 -4.20 -12.93
C ASN A 492 -14.02 -5.65 -12.71
N ALA A 493 -15.02 -5.85 -11.83
CA ALA A 493 -15.48 -7.17 -11.40
C ALA A 493 -15.74 -8.14 -12.57
N VAL A 494 -16.38 -7.68 -13.65
CA VAL A 494 -16.68 -8.53 -14.80
C VAL A 494 -15.39 -9.04 -15.47
N SER A 495 -14.44 -8.16 -15.76
CA SER A 495 -13.18 -8.50 -16.40
C SER A 495 -12.31 -9.38 -15.50
N GLU A 496 -12.20 -9.02 -14.23
CA GLU A 496 -11.44 -9.77 -13.24
C GLU A 496 -12.03 -11.17 -12.99
N TRP A 497 -13.36 -11.29 -12.92
CA TRP A 497 -14.01 -12.59 -12.75
C TRP A 497 -13.81 -13.47 -13.97
N ARG A 498 -13.91 -12.91 -15.18
CA ARG A 498 -13.60 -13.62 -16.43
C ARG A 498 -12.15 -14.11 -16.47
N ARG A 499 -11.21 -13.29 -16.00
CA ARG A 499 -9.78 -13.66 -15.89
C ARG A 499 -9.59 -14.82 -14.93
N LEU A 500 -10.22 -14.78 -13.75
CA LEU A 500 -10.16 -15.88 -12.75
C LEU A 500 -10.81 -17.16 -13.27
N MET A 501 -11.94 -17.07 -13.97
CA MET A 501 -12.57 -18.24 -14.58
C MET A 501 -11.68 -18.86 -15.65
N GLY A 502 -11.10 -18.04 -16.53
CA GLY A 502 -10.36 -18.49 -17.72
C GLY A 502 -11.26 -18.94 -18.87
N PRO A 503 -10.67 -19.47 -19.97
CA PRO A 503 -11.39 -19.96 -21.15
C PRO A 503 -12.50 -20.96 -20.82
N THR A 504 -13.56 -20.99 -21.64
CA THR A 504 -14.74 -21.83 -21.38
C THR A 504 -14.43 -23.32 -21.42
N ASP A 505 -13.50 -23.73 -22.29
CA ASP A 505 -12.98 -25.09 -22.38
C ASP A 505 -11.87 -25.30 -21.33
N PRO A 506 -12.02 -26.26 -20.39
CA PRO A 506 -10.99 -26.58 -19.41
C PRO A 506 -9.62 -26.94 -20.01
N GLU A 507 -9.57 -27.59 -21.17
CA GLU A 507 -8.29 -27.96 -21.80
C GLU A 507 -7.57 -26.73 -22.38
N GLU A 508 -8.33 -25.82 -22.99
CA GLU A 508 -7.82 -24.51 -23.41
C GLU A 508 -7.39 -23.67 -22.20
N ALA A 509 -8.16 -23.71 -21.10
CA ALA A 509 -7.84 -23.02 -19.87
C ALA A 509 -6.52 -23.52 -19.26
N LYS A 510 -6.28 -24.84 -19.21
CA LYS A 510 -5.00 -25.40 -18.74
C LYS A 510 -3.81 -24.91 -19.55
N LEU A 511 -3.99 -24.66 -20.85
CA LEU A 511 -2.93 -24.16 -21.72
C LEU A 511 -2.69 -22.66 -21.58
N LEU A 512 -3.76 -21.86 -21.60
CA LEU A 512 -3.68 -20.39 -21.65
C LEU A 512 -3.67 -19.72 -20.27
N SER A 513 -4.25 -20.37 -19.26
CA SER A 513 -4.46 -19.81 -17.92
C SER A 513 -4.50 -20.93 -16.88
N PRO A 514 -3.36 -21.64 -16.64
CA PRO A 514 -3.32 -22.86 -15.82
C PRO A 514 -3.80 -22.66 -14.38
N ASP A 515 -3.70 -21.44 -13.86
CA ASP A 515 -4.14 -21.09 -12.52
C ASP A 515 -5.64 -20.75 -12.43
N SER A 516 -6.37 -20.75 -13.55
CA SER A 516 -7.78 -20.39 -13.58
C SER A 516 -8.68 -21.45 -12.96
N ILE A 517 -9.86 -21.05 -12.50
CA ILE A 517 -10.85 -21.94 -11.86
C ILE A 517 -11.26 -23.06 -12.84
N ARG A 518 -11.45 -22.74 -14.13
CA ARG A 518 -11.81 -23.74 -15.15
C ARG A 518 -10.67 -24.69 -15.48
N ALA A 519 -9.42 -24.25 -15.40
CA ALA A 519 -8.26 -25.12 -15.57
C ALA A 519 -8.12 -26.11 -14.41
N LYS A 520 -8.34 -25.64 -13.17
CA LYS A 520 -8.20 -26.44 -11.94
C LYS A 520 -9.35 -27.43 -11.72
N PHE A 521 -10.60 -26.99 -11.92
CA PHE A 521 -11.79 -27.77 -11.52
C PHE A 521 -12.72 -28.14 -12.68
N GLY A 522 -12.45 -27.64 -13.89
CA GLY A 522 -13.24 -27.98 -15.06
C GLY A 522 -12.98 -29.41 -15.56
N ILE A 523 -14.04 -30.11 -15.94
CA ILE A 523 -14.00 -31.49 -16.45
C ILE A 523 -14.23 -31.50 -17.97
N THR A 524 -15.26 -30.78 -18.45
CA THR A 524 -15.59 -30.64 -19.87
C THR A 524 -16.11 -29.23 -20.16
N VAL A 525 -16.33 -28.87 -21.43
CA VAL A 525 -16.91 -27.58 -21.82
C VAL A 525 -18.27 -27.31 -21.12
N LEU A 526 -19.10 -28.35 -20.97
CA LEU A 526 -20.39 -28.25 -20.27
C LEU A 526 -20.22 -28.28 -18.74
N LYS A 527 -19.29 -29.09 -18.24
CA LYS A 527 -18.91 -29.22 -16.82
C LYS A 527 -17.63 -28.44 -16.51
N ASN A 528 -17.65 -27.13 -16.75
CA ASN A 528 -16.49 -26.25 -16.56
C ASN A 528 -16.50 -25.53 -15.20
N CYS A 529 -17.17 -26.06 -14.18
CA CYS A 529 -17.26 -25.55 -12.82
C CYS A 529 -17.97 -24.21 -12.60
N VAL A 530 -17.60 -23.15 -13.34
CA VAL A 530 -18.06 -21.78 -13.09
C VAL A 530 -18.54 -21.02 -14.34
N HIS A 531 -19.49 -20.11 -14.12
CA HIS A 531 -20.04 -19.21 -15.13
C HIS A 531 -20.09 -17.76 -14.61
N GLY A 532 -20.11 -16.81 -15.55
CA GLY A 532 -20.27 -15.40 -15.27
C GLY A 532 -20.52 -14.60 -16.54
N SER A 533 -20.93 -13.35 -16.36
CA SER A 533 -21.36 -12.46 -17.44
C SER A 533 -20.20 -12.08 -18.37
N SER A 534 -20.51 -11.78 -19.64
CA SER A 534 -19.49 -11.38 -20.62
C SER A 534 -19.16 -9.90 -20.62
N ASN A 535 -20.09 -9.06 -20.17
CA ASN A 535 -19.93 -7.61 -20.06
C ASN A 535 -20.82 -7.04 -18.94
N ILE A 536 -20.67 -5.74 -18.66
CA ILE A 536 -21.38 -5.03 -17.59
C ILE A 536 -22.89 -5.04 -17.80
N GLN A 537 -23.37 -4.81 -19.04
CA GLN A 537 -24.80 -4.81 -19.34
C GLN A 537 -25.45 -6.16 -19.04
N GLU A 538 -24.80 -7.25 -19.46
CA GLU A 538 -25.27 -8.61 -19.17
C GLU A 538 -25.21 -8.94 -17.68
N ALA A 539 -24.18 -8.47 -16.98
CA ALA A 539 -24.10 -8.62 -15.53
C ALA A 539 -25.30 -8.00 -14.84
N MET A 540 -25.59 -6.72 -15.12
CA MET A 540 -26.73 -6.03 -14.54
C MET A 540 -28.07 -6.68 -14.91
N GLU A 541 -28.26 -7.01 -16.20
CA GLU A 541 -29.49 -7.65 -16.67
C GLU A 541 -29.72 -9.00 -15.98
N THR A 542 -28.67 -9.81 -15.84
CA THR A 542 -28.79 -11.14 -15.23
C THR A 542 -28.97 -11.06 -13.72
N ILE A 543 -28.26 -10.12 -13.07
CA ILE A 543 -28.42 -9.83 -11.64
C ILE A 543 -29.86 -9.43 -11.37
N ASN A 544 -30.40 -8.44 -12.08
CA ASN A 544 -31.77 -7.95 -11.88
C ASN A 544 -32.82 -9.04 -12.13
N ARG A 545 -32.60 -9.92 -13.12
CA ARG A 545 -33.51 -11.03 -13.41
C ARG A 545 -33.51 -12.10 -12.32
N ILE A 546 -32.37 -12.34 -11.65
CA ILE A 546 -32.22 -13.40 -10.66
C ILE A 546 -32.45 -12.90 -9.23
N PHE A 547 -31.99 -11.70 -8.90
CA PHE A 547 -32.09 -11.03 -7.61
C PHE A 547 -33.02 -9.84 -7.76
N GLU A 548 -34.33 -10.10 -7.74
CA GLU A 548 -35.42 -9.15 -8.02
C GLU A 548 -35.47 -7.94 -7.06
N GLU A 549 -34.64 -7.91 -6.00
CA GLU A 549 -34.52 -6.84 -5.00
C GLU A 549 -33.14 -6.15 -4.98
N PHE A 550 -32.27 -6.37 -5.96
CA PHE A 550 -30.96 -5.71 -5.99
C PHE A 550 -31.07 -4.24 -6.43
N VAL A 551 -30.92 -3.30 -5.51
CA VAL A 551 -30.65 -1.88 -5.79
C VAL A 551 -29.14 -1.68 -5.74
N PRO A 552 -28.47 -1.32 -6.85
CA PRO A 552 -27.06 -0.95 -6.81
C PRO A 552 -26.89 0.29 -5.91
N GLU A 553 -25.94 0.29 -4.98
CA GLU A 553 -25.66 1.44 -4.10
C GLU A 553 -25.32 2.75 -4.85
N ASN A 554 -25.07 2.68 -6.17
CA ASN A 554 -24.72 3.84 -7.01
C ASN A 554 -25.80 4.23 -8.04
N SER A 555 -27.06 3.83 -7.86
CA SER A 555 -28.14 4.18 -8.82
C SER A 555 -28.91 5.47 -8.48
N GLU A 556 -28.45 6.28 -7.54
CA GLU A 556 -29.07 7.59 -7.29
C GLU A 556 -28.39 8.71 -8.09
N GLU A 557 -29.23 9.38 -8.88
CA GLU A 557 -29.08 10.70 -9.53
C GLU A 557 -28.24 10.78 -10.82
N HIS A 558 -28.93 10.52 -11.94
CA HIS A 558 -28.64 11.10 -13.25
C HIS A 558 -29.31 12.46 -13.42
#